data_AF-A0ABC8SH37-F1
#
_entry.id   AF-A0ABC8SH37-F1
#
_cell.length_a   1.000
_cell.length_b   1.000
_cell.length_c   1.000
_cell.angle_alpha   90.00
_cell.angle_beta   90.00
_cell.angle_gamma   90.00
#
_symmetry.space_group_name_H-M   'P 1'
#
loop_
_entity.id
_entity.type
_entity.pdbx_description
1 polymer ?
#
loop_
_entity_poly.entity_id
_entity_poly.type
_entity_poly.pdbx_seq_one_letter_code
_entity_poly.pdbx_strand_id
1 'polypeptide(L)'
;MVDPILCLTKIDFSARGEFFHFVGQRVTVKGFTSIMPWLAVNEISLPHFKEGDKVEISKVELYEGNTAPPDYLTESELISLMEKNGIGTDASIPVHINNICERNYVQVQAGRRLVPTALGISLIRGYQCIDPDLCLPDIRSFIEQQITLVAKGQADHSLVVRHVLEQFKRKFSYFVKQKTDENQPKRDTKHCVDARSSLEPVEGTSAQQGESGQVVKSGGKRGFGSFIRTTTPYKPLVEKAL
;
A
#
# COMPACT_ATOMS: atom_id res chain seq x y z
N MET A 1 -25.46 13.96 -1.98
CA MET A 1 -24.92 13.90 -0.61
C MET A 1 -23.74 14.86 -0.57
N VAL A 2 -23.66 15.76 0.42
CA VAL A 2 -22.62 16.81 0.45
C VAL A 2 -21.41 16.32 1.23
N ASP A 3 -20.21 16.58 0.71
CA ASP A 3 -18.95 16.25 1.37
C ASP A 3 -18.74 17.08 2.65
N PRO A 4 -18.04 16.53 3.67
CA PRO A 4 -17.67 17.30 4.84
C PRO A 4 -16.71 18.44 4.45
N ILE A 5 -16.94 19.62 5.01
CA ILE A 5 -16.05 20.77 4.85
C ILE A 5 -15.17 20.87 6.09
N LEU A 6 -13.87 20.71 5.89
CA LEU A 6 -12.85 20.79 6.93
C LEU A 6 -12.13 22.15 6.87
N CYS A 7 -11.83 22.69 8.05
CA CYS A 7 -10.92 23.82 8.22
C CYS A 7 -9.60 23.27 8.77
N LEU A 8 -8.53 23.40 7.98
CA LEU A 8 -7.17 23.03 8.35
C LEU A 8 -6.40 24.29 8.74
N THR A 9 -5.84 24.29 9.94
CA THR A 9 -4.98 25.36 10.44
C THR A 9 -3.58 24.80 10.61
N LYS A 10 -2.63 25.29 9.81
CA LYS A 10 -1.22 24.94 9.92
C LYS A 10 -0.48 26.07 10.65
N ILE A 11 0.30 25.70 11.65
CA ILE A 11 1.13 26.61 12.43
C ILE A 11 2.58 26.16 12.33
N ASP A 12 3.44 27.06 11.87
CA ASP A 12 4.87 26.83 11.80
C ASP A 12 5.57 27.52 12.97
N PHE A 13 6.36 26.76 13.71
CA PHE A 13 7.17 27.21 14.82
C PHE A 13 8.64 27.17 14.42
N SER A 14 9.38 28.22 14.73
CA SER A 14 10.85 28.22 14.64
C SER A 14 11.47 28.23 16.03
N ALA A 15 12.43 27.35 16.27
CA ALA A 15 13.21 27.30 17.49
C ALA A 15 14.69 27.08 17.16
N ARG A 16 15.55 28.05 17.49
CA ARG A 16 17.02 27.98 17.30
C ARG A 16 17.48 27.56 15.89
N GLY A 17 16.73 27.94 14.86
CA GLY A 17 17.04 27.62 13.46
C GLY A 17 16.35 26.36 12.92
N GLU A 18 15.73 25.55 13.79
CA GLU A 18 14.91 24.40 13.40
C GLU A 18 13.46 24.81 13.19
N PHE A 19 12.77 24.11 12.29
CA PHE A 19 11.36 24.35 11.96
C PHE A 19 10.51 23.15 12.35
N PHE A 20 9.43 23.43 13.07
CA PHE A 20 8.42 22.47 13.46
C PHE A 20 7.07 22.94 12.93
N HIS A 21 6.22 22.01 12.54
CA HIS A 21 4.86 22.34 12.13
C HIS A 21 3.84 21.56 12.95
N PHE A 22 2.70 22.19 13.20
CA PHE A 22 1.54 21.52 13.76
C PHE A 22 0.32 21.83 12.90
N VAL A 23 -0.48 20.79 12.63
CA VAL A 23 -1.70 20.90 11.82
C VAL A 23 -2.88 20.52 12.70
N GLY A 24 -3.77 21.49 12.94
CA GLY A 24 -5.07 21.26 13.55
C GLY A 24 -6.15 21.17 12.48
N GLN A 25 -7.19 20.39 12.76
CA GLN A 25 -8.30 20.17 11.86
C GLN A 25 -9.63 20.28 12.59
N ARG A 26 -10.59 21.00 12.00
CA ARG A 26 -11.93 21.21 12.56
C ARG A 26 -12.98 21.03 11.48
N VAL A 27 -14.06 20.29 11.77
CA VAL A 27 -15.18 20.11 10.86
C VAL A 27 -16.08 21.35 10.94
N THR A 28 -16.23 22.05 9.83
CA THR A 28 -17.15 23.20 9.72
C THR A 28 -18.54 22.73 9.34
N VAL A 29 -18.60 21.82 8.36
CA VAL A 29 -19.85 21.20 7.90
C VAL A 29 -19.65 19.70 7.88
N LYS A 30 -20.50 18.95 8.60
CA LYS A 30 -20.39 17.50 8.71
C LYS A 30 -20.72 16.77 7.40
N GLY A 31 -21.61 17.31 6.57
CA GLY A 31 -22.03 16.64 5.34
C GLY A 31 -22.54 15.22 5.61
N PHE A 32 -22.10 14.25 4.82
CA PHE A 32 -22.48 12.84 4.97
C PHE A 32 -22.04 12.17 6.27
N THR A 33 -21.00 12.67 6.92
CA THR A 33 -20.51 12.08 8.18
C THR A 33 -21.54 12.20 9.31
N SER A 34 -22.59 13.01 9.14
CA SER A 34 -23.74 13.06 10.06
C SER A 34 -24.53 11.75 10.11
N ILE A 35 -24.57 10.98 9.01
CA ILE A 35 -25.28 9.70 8.93
C ILE A 35 -24.33 8.50 8.96
N MET A 36 -23.02 8.72 8.71
CA MET A 36 -21.98 7.69 8.76
C MET A 36 -20.88 8.08 9.76
N PRO A 37 -21.13 7.91 11.08
CA PRO A 37 -20.18 8.36 12.12
C PRO A 37 -18.84 7.62 12.10
N TRP A 38 -18.76 6.41 11.57
CA TRP A 38 -17.51 5.64 11.43
C TRP A 38 -16.54 6.23 10.40
N LEU A 39 -17.00 7.16 9.56
CA LEU A 39 -16.19 7.93 8.62
C LEU A 39 -15.90 9.35 9.14
N ALA A 40 -16.28 9.67 10.38
CA ALA A 40 -16.07 11.00 10.95
C ALA A 40 -14.57 11.28 11.17
N VAL A 41 -14.17 12.51 10.87
CA VAL A 41 -12.80 12.99 11.04
C VAL A 41 -12.58 13.40 12.49
N ASN A 42 -11.50 12.94 13.13
CA ASN A 42 -11.13 13.34 14.48
C ASN A 42 -10.71 14.82 14.51
N GLU A 43 -11.41 15.66 15.27
CA GLU A 43 -11.04 17.08 15.37
C GLU A 43 -9.84 17.26 16.30
N ILE A 44 -8.87 18.07 15.86
CA ILE A 44 -7.74 18.53 16.66
C ILE A 44 -7.88 20.03 16.75
N SER A 45 -8.44 20.50 17.88
CA SER A 45 -8.60 21.93 18.13
C SER A 45 -7.26 22.56 18.52
N LEU A 46 -6.92 23.60 17.79
CA LEU A 46 -5.76 24.43 18.07
C LEU A 46 -6.19 25.65 18.91
N PRO A 47 -5.44 26.03 19.94
CA PRO A 47 -5.63 27.34 20.57
C PRO A 47 -5.33 28.46 19.56
N HIS A 48 -5.86 29.65 19.82
CA HIS A 48 -5.64 30.80 18.96
C HIS A 48 -4.20 31.30 19.09
N PHE A 49 -3.48 31.35 17.98
CA PHE A 49 -2.13 31.90 17.86
C PHE A 49 -2.13 33.06 16.86
N LYS A 50 -1.29 34.07 17.12
CA LYS A 50 -1.00 35.17 16.20
C LYS A 50 0.44 35.06 15.71
N GLU A 51 0.69 35.66 14.54
CA GLU A 51 2.04 35.75 14.02
C GLU A 51 2.94 36.54 14.96
N GLY A 52 4.14 36.01 15.22
CA GLY A 52 5.09 36.60 16.15
C GLY A 52 4.83 36.31 17.63
N ASP A 53 3.77 35.55 17.98
CA ASP A 53 3.58 35.07 19.35
C ASP A 53 4.76 34.20 19.79
N LYS A 54 5.18 34.38 21.04
CA LYS A 54 6.25 33.60 21.68
C LYS A 54 5.63 32.54 22.58
N VAL A 55 5.96 31.30 22.30
CA VAL A 55 5.53 30.11 23.05
C VAL A 55 6.72 29.52 23.80
N GLU A 56 6.53 29.23 25.09
CA GLU A 56 7.51 28.52 25.91
C GLU A 56 7.52 27.03 25.56
N ILE A 57 8.70 26.48 25.33
CA ILE A 57 8.88 25.06 25.02
C ILE A 57 8.79 24.27 26.33
N SER A 58 7.73 23.50 26.50
CA SER A 58 7.53 22.67 27.70
C SER A 58 8.49 21.47 27.73
N LYS A 59 8.64 20.78 26.58
CA LYS A 59 9.44 19.56 26.47
C LYS A 59 10.03 19.45 25.07
N VAL A 60 11.26 18.94 25.00
CA VAL A 60 11.92 18.55 23.75
C VAL A 60 12.33 17.10 23.91
N GLU A 61 11.85 16.25 23.01
CA GLU A 61 12.19 14.83 22.97
C GLU A 61 12.72 14.48 21.59
N LEU A 62 13.77 13.66 21.57
CA LEU A 62 14.28 13.05 20.36
C LEU A 62 13.75 11.62 20.32
N TYR A 63 13.02 11.27 19.28
CA TYR A 63 12.55 9.91 19.06
C TYR A 63 13.34 9.27 17.94
N GLU A 64 13.89 8.09 18.21
CA GLU A 64 14.42 7.21 17.18
C GLU A 64 13.26 6.36 16.65
N GLY A 65 13.01 6.45 15.35
CA GLY A 65 11.98 5.67 14.66
C GLY A 65 12.62 4.71 13.67
N ASN A 66 12.14 3.46 13.65
CA ASN A 66 12.48 2.49 12.62
C ASN A 66 11.33 2.34 11.63
N THR A 67 11.64 2.17 10.35
CA THR A 67 10.63 1.84 9.34
C THR A 67 10.20 0.38 9.49
N ALA A 68 8.89 0.13 9.54
CA ALA A 68 8.35 -1.23 9.48
C ALA A 68 8.25 -1.70 8.02
N PRO A 69 8.43 -3.00 7.75
CA PRO A 69 8.12 -3.56 6.43
C PRO A 69 6.63 -3.42 6.13
N PRO A 70 6.24 -3.40 4.84
CA PRO A 70 4.83 -3.42 4.46
C PRO A 70 4.19 -4.73 4.91
N ASP A 71 2.92 -4.63 5.26
CA ASP A 71 2.13 -5.77 5.67
C ASP A 71 1.68 -6.63 4.49
N TYR A 72 1.20 -7.84 4.78
CA TYR A 72 0.54 -8.66 3.78
C TYR A 72 -0.79 -8.04 3.35
N LEU A 73 -1.14 -8.28 2.08
CA LEU A 73 -2.37 -7.75 1.50
C LEU A 73 -3.60 -8.35 2.21
N THR A 74 -4.55 -7.48 2.52
CA THR A 74 -5.92 -7.88 2.82
C THR A 74 -6.66 -8.27 1.55
N GLU A 75 -7.77 -9.00 1.69
CA GLU A 75 -8.65 -9.33 0.57
C GLU A 75 -9.12 -8.08 -0.20
N SER A 76 -9.48 -7.01 0.52
CA SER A 76 -9.93 -5.74 -0.08
C SER A 76 -8.84 -5.03 -0.88
N GLU A 77 -7.60 -5.04 -0.37
CA GLU A 77 -6.45 -4.47 -1.09
C GLU A 77 -6.10 -5.30 -2.33
N LEU A 78 -6.20 -6.63 -2.25
CA LEU A 78 -6.02 -7.50 -3.40
C LEU A 78 -7.10 -7.25 -4.47
N ILE A 79 -8.36 -7.11 -4.07
CA ILE A 79 -9.46 -6.75 -4.99
C ILE A 79 -9.12 -5.43 -5.70
N SER A 80 -8.74 -4.40 -4.93
CA SER A 80 -8.38 -3.08 -5.46
C SER A 80 -7.20 -3.16 -6.43
N LEU A 81 -6.20 -4.00 -6.14
CA LEU A 81 -5.05 -4.24 -7.01
C LEU A 81 -5.45 -4.99 -8.29
N MET A 82 -6.34 -5.97 -8.21
CA MET A 82 -6.84 -6.70 -9.38
C MET A 82 -7.63 -5.77 -10.31
N GLU A 83 -8.50 -4.92 -9.76
CA GLU A 83 -9.24 -3.91 -10.50
C GLU A 83 -8.30 -2.90 -11.17
N LYS A 84 -7.31 -2.38 -10.44
CA LYS A 84 -6.32 -1.44 -10.97
C LYS A 84 -5.52 -2.02 -12.14
N ASN A 85 -5.22 -3.32 -12.09
CA ASN A 85 -4.50 -4.02 -13.15
C ASN A 85 -5.43 -4.56 -14.25
N GLY A 86 -6.74 -4.37 -14.15
CA GLY A 86 -7.72 -4.80 -15.15
C GLY A 86 -7.81 -6.32 -15.29
N ILE A 87 -7.66 -7.06 -14.19
CA ILE A 87 -7.82 -8.52 -14.15
C ILE A 87 -8.98 -8.91 -13.24
N GLY A 88 -9.72 -9.95 -13.62
CA GLY A 88 -10.89 -10.40 -12.87
C GLY A 88 -12.15 -9.55 -13.15
N THR A 89 -12.27 -8.96 -14.33
CA THR A 89 -13.46 -8.23 -14.78
C THR A 89 -14.74 -9.09 -14.72
N ASP A 90 -15.91 -8.45 -14.67
CA ASP A 90 -17.24 -9.10 -14.65
C ASP A 90 -17.50 -10.03 -13.45
N ALA A 91 -17.27 -9.51 -12.23
CA ALA A 91 -17.51 -10.22 -10.96
C ALA A 91 -16.72 -11.55 -10.79
N SER A 92 -15.60 -11.72 -11.50
CA SER A 92 -14.75 -12.92 -11.39
C SER A 92 -13.63 -12.81 -10.34
N ILE A 93 -13.39 -11.62 -9.78
CA ILE A 93 -12.40 -11.41 -8.69
C ILE A 93 -12.60 -12.37 -7.52
N PRO A 94 -13.80 -12.50 -6.90
CA PRO A 94 -13.98 -13.37 -5.74
C PRO A 94 -13.70 -14.85 -6.07
N VAL A 95 -14.00 -15.27 -7.31
CA VAL A 95 -13.74 -16.62 -7.79
C VAL A 95 -12.24 -16.90 -7.87
N HIS A 96 -11.46 -15.97 -8.40
CA HIS A 96 -10.01 -16.11 -8.49
C HIS A 96 -9.33 -16.11 -7.12
N ILE A 97 -9.79 -15.25 -6.19
CA ILE A 97 -9.30 -15.22 -4.81
C ILE A 97 -9.64 -16.54 -4.09
N ASN A 98 -10.85 -17.05 -4.24
CA ASN A 98 -11.24 -18.31 -3.61
C ASN A 98 -10.41 -19.49 -4.15
N ASN A 99 -10.16 -19.56 -5.46
CA ASN A 99 -9.36 -20.62 -6.07
C ASN A 99 -7.92 -20.71 -5.51
N ILE A 100 -7.25 -19.59 -5.23
CA ILE A 100 -5.89 -19.60 -4.69
C ILE A 100 -5.86 -20.01 -3.20
N CYS A 101 -6.93 -19.71 -2.47
CA CYS A 101 -7.13 -20.16 -1.09
C CYS A 101 -7.44 -21.66 -1.03
N GLU A 102 -8.37 -22.14 -1.85
CA GLU A 102 -8.74 -23.57 -1.92
C GLU A 102 -7.56 -24.47 -2.31
N ARG A 103 -6.68 -23.99 -3.20
CA ARG A 103 -5.46 -24.70 -3.62
C ARG A 103 -4.30 -24.56 -2.63
N ASN A 104 -4.48 -23.89 -1.50
CA ASN A 104 -3.47 -23.70 -0.46
C ASN A 104 -2.18 -23.00 -0.96
N TYR A 105 -2.31 -22.11 -1.95
CA TYR A 105 -1.22 -21.20 -2.33
C TYR A 105 -1.11 -20.02 -1.36
N VAL A 106 -2.23 -19.66 -0.74
CA VAL A 106 -2.36 -18.59 0.22
C VAL A 106 -3.23 -19.06 1.39
N GLN A 107 -2.92 -18.61 2.59
CA GLN A 107 -3.70 -18.85 3.80
C GLN A 107 -4.20 -17.52 4.37
N VAL A 108 -5.43 -17.53 4.87
CA VAL A 108 -6.03 -16.37 5.52
C VAL A 108 -5.64 -16.37 7.00
N GLN A 109 -4.87 -15.36 7.42
CA GLN A 109 -4.49 -15.17 8.82
C GLN A 109 -5.36 -14.13 9.53
N ALA A 110 -5.05 -13.85 10.80
CA ALA A 110 -5.72 -12.83 11.60
C ALA A 110 -5.78 -11.49 10.84
N GLY A 111 -6.95 -10.84 10.90
CA GLY A 111 -7.20 -9.60 10.16
C GLY A 111 -7.55 -9.80 8.67
N ARG A 112 -7.93 -11.01 8.25
CA ARG A 112 -8.27 -11.35 6.84
C ARG A 112 -7.12 -11.02 5.87
N ARG A 113 -5.89 -11.31 6.31
CA ARG A 113 -4.68 -11.10 5.52
C ARG A 113 -4.30 -12.35 4.77
N LEU A 114 -3.87 -12.16 3.53
CA LEU A 114 -3.51 -13.21 2.59
C LEU A 114 -2.02 -13.48 2.68
N VAL A 115 -1.64 -14.54 3.39
CA VAL A 115 -0.24 -14.94 3.58
C VAL A 115 0.11 -16.07 2.61
N PRO A 116 1.08 -15.88 1.70
CA PRO A 116 1.46 -16.90 0.74
C PRO A 116 2.16 -18.08 1.44
N THR A 117 1.84 -19.30 1.02
CA THR A 117 2.48 -20.51 1.55
C THR A 117 3.82 -20.78 0.88
N ALA A 118 4.65 -21.64 1.46
CA ALA A 118 5.90 -22.06 0.85
C ALA A 118 5.69 -22.63 -0.57
N LEU A 119 4.57 -23.33 -0.81
CA LEU A 119 4.18 -23.83 -2.13
C LEU A 119 3.86 -22.67 -3.10
N GLY A 120 3.04 -21.70 -2.66
CA GLY A 120 2.69 -20.54 -3.49
C GLY A 120 3.91 -19.70 -3.88
N ILE A 121 4.80 -19.44 -2.92
CA ILE A 121 6.06 -18.70 -3.16
C ILE A 121 6.95 -19.46 -4.15
N SER A 122 7.13 -20.77 -3.95
CA SER A 122 7.98 -21.59 -4.81
C SER A 122 7.44 -21.67 -6.24
N LEU A 123 6.12 -21.73 -6.40
CA LEU A 123 5.46 -21.76 -7.70
C LEU A 123 5.71 -20.46 -8.48
N ILE A 124 5.47 -19.31 -7.86
CA ILE A 124 5.68 -18.01 -8.50
C ILE A 124 7.15 -17.77 -8.82
N ARG A 125 8.08 -18.07 -7.89
CA ARG A 125 9.52 -17.97 -8.15
C ARG A 125 9.95 -18.87 -9.31
N GLY A 126 9.43 -20.09 -9.37
CA GLY A 126 9.70 -21.04 -10.44
C GLY A 126 9.25 -20.52 -11.81
N TYR A 127 8.04 -19.96 -11.90
CA TYR A 127 7.55 -19.38 -13.15
C TYR A 127 8.30 -18.09 -13.53
N GLN A 128 8.60 -17.21 -12.57
CA GLN A 128 9.38 -15.98 -12.80
C GLN A 128 10.77 -16.26 -13.38
N CYS A 129 11.44 -17.33 -12.94
CA CYS A 129 12.74 -17.75 -13.47
C CYS A 129 12.67 -18.24 -14.93
N ILE A 130 11.51 -18.72 -15.37
CA ILE A 130 11.33 -19.27 -16.72
C ILE A 130 10.82 -18.18 -17.65
N ASP A 131 9.68 -17.59 -17.32
CA ASP A 131 8.96 -16.58 -18.12
C ASP A 131 8.26 -15.60 -17.17
N PRO A 132 8.85 -14.42 -16.89
CA PRO A 132 8.30 -13.46 -15.93
C PRO A 132 6.94 -12.90 -16.37
N ASP A 133 6.67 -12.81 -17.69
CA ASP A 133 5.40 -12.29 -18.19
C ASP A 133 4.22 -13.18 -17.77
N LEU A 134 4.45 -14.46 -17.44
CA LEU A 134 3.40 -15.37 -17.01
C LEU A 134 2.91 -15.05 -15.58
N CYS A 135 3.72 -14.36 -14.78
CA CYS A 135 3.38 -13.93 -13.43
C CYS A 135 2.85 -12.49 -13.38
N LEU A 136 3.04 -11.71 -14.44
CA LEU A 136 2.54 -10.34 -14.54
C LEU A 136 1.07 -10.33 -15.02
N PRO A 137 0.27 -9.34 -14.59
CA PRO A 137 -1.15 -9.27 -14.96
C PRO A 137 -1.38 -8.90 -16.44
N ASP A 138 -0.35 -8.42 -17.15
CA ASP A 138 -0.47 -7.77 -18.46
C ASP A 138 -1.11 -8.65 -19.54
N ILE A 139 -0.69 -9.92 -19.62
CA ILE A 139 -1.26 -10.85 -20.62
C ILE A 139 -2.74 -11.08 -20.31
N ARG A 140 -3.07 -11.24 -19.03
CA ARG A 140 -4.44 -11.50 -18.60
C ARG A 140 -5.33 -10.28 -18.82
N SER A 141 -4.86 -9.09 -18.47
CA SER A 141 -5.61 -7.86 -18.65
C SER A 141 -5.87 -7.59 -20.13
N PHE A 142 -4.89 -7.83 -21.00
CA PHE A 142 -5.06 -7.76 -22.45
C PHE A 142 -6.15 -8.71 -22.95
N ILE A 143 -6.16 -9.96 -22.48
CA ILE A 143 -7.20 -10.94 -22.88
C ILE A 143 -8.59 -10.48 -22.45
N GLU A 144 -8.74 -9.99 -21.21
CA GLU A 144 -10.04 -9.50 -20.72
C GLU A 144 -10.53 -8.27 -21.50
N GLN A 145 -9.62 -7.39 -21.91
CA GLN A 145 -9.95 -6.30 -22.83
C GLN A 145 -10.43 -6.82 -24.19
N GLN A 146 -9.76 -7.84 -24.76
CA GLN A 146 -10.21 -8.46 -26.01
C GLN A 146 -11.60 -9.10 -25.87
N ILE A 147 -11.87 -9.79 -24.75
CA ILE A 147 -13.20 -10.36 -24.46
C ILE A 147 -14.25 -9.25 -24.41
N THR A 148 -13.92 -8.12 -23.78
CA THR A 148 -14.81 -6.95 -23.73
C THR A 148 -15.07 -6.37 -25.13
N LEU A 149 -14.07 -6.33 -26.02
CA LEU A 149 -14.25 -5.89 -27.40
C LEU A 149 -15.14 -6.83 -28.22
N VAL A 150 -15.00 -8.15 -28.01
CA VAL A 150 -15.88 -9.15 -28.64
C VAL A 150 -17.32 -8.97 -28.14
N ALA A 151 -17.53 -8.75 -26.84
CA ALA A 151 -18.86 -8.49 -26.27
C ALA A 151 -19.52 -7.22 -26.83
N LYS A 152 -18.71 -6.20 -27.19
CA LYS A 152 -19.17 -4.97 -27.88
C LYS A 152 -19.36 -5.13 -29.38
N GLY A 153 -19.02 -6.29 -29.96
CA GLY A 153 -19.04 -6.53 -31.40
C GLY A 153 -17.93 -5.81 -32.19
N GLN A 154 -16.87 -5.36 -31.51
CA GLN A 154 -15.75 -4.60 -32.09
C GLN A 154 -14.57 -5.49 -32.50
N ALA A 155 -14.57 -6.78 -32.11
CA ALA A 155 -13.54 -7.75 -32.45
C ALA A 155 -14.18 -9.10 -32.82
N ASP A 156 -13.54 -9.83 -33.74
CA ASP A 156 -13.98 -11.17 -34.11
C ASP A 156 -13.54 -12.21 -33.08
N HIS A 157 -14.52 -12.98 -32.56
CA HIS A 157 -14.30 -14.04 -31.58
C HIS A 157 -13.24 -15.06 -32.05
N SER A 158 -13.34 -15.52 -33.30
CA SER A 158 -12.46 -16.57 -33.82
C SER A 158 -11.01 -16.10 -33.95
N LEU A 159 -10.81 -14.85 -34.35
CA LEU A 159 -9.49 -14.22 -34.39
C LEU A 159 -8.87 -14.10 -32.99
N VAL A 160 -9.63 -13.61 -32.01
CA VAL A 160 -9.15 -13.44 -30.63
C VAL A 160 -8.74 -14.78 -30.03
N VAL A 161 -9.59 -15.80 -30.10
CA VAL A 161 -9.30 -17.13 -29.56
C VAL A 161 -8.04 -17.73 -30.18
N ARG A 162 -7.91 -17.64 -31.52
CA ARG A 162 -6.72 -18.16 -32.22
C ARG A 162 -5.45 -17.44 -31.79
N HIS A 163 -5.50 -16.11 -31.65
CA HIS A 163 -4.36 -15.31 -31.22
C HIS A 163 -3.90 -15.71 -29.81
N VAL A 164 -4.83 -15.79 -28.87
CA VAL A 164 -4.54 -16.15 -27.46
C VAL A 164 -3.99 -17.58 -27.37
N LEU A 165 -4.60 -18.54 -28.05
CA LEU A 165 -4.12 -19.93 -28.07
C LEU A 165 -2.71 -20.04 -28.64
N GLU A 166 -2.41 -19.32 -29.73
CA GLU A 166 -1.07 -19.30 -30.33
C GLU A 166 -0.04 -18.66 -29.38
N GLN A 167 -0.40 -17.57 -28.69
CA GLN A 167 0.46 -16.96 -27.66
C GLN A 167 0.78 -17.94 -26.52
N PHE A 168 -0.23 -18.58 -25.93
CA PHE A 168 -0.01 -19.55 -24.85
C PHE A 168 0.69 -20.81 -25.32
N LYS A 169 0.44 -21.28 -26.55
CA LYS A 169 1.14 -22.43 -27.13
C LYS A 169 2.64 -22.18 -27.25
N ARG A 170 3.04 -20.96 -27.65
CA ARG A 170 4.46 -20.56 -27.70
C ARG A 170 5.08 -20.54 -26.31
N LYS A 171 4.41 -19.91 -25.34
CA LYS A 171 4.89 -19.87 -23.95
C LYS A 171 4.98 -21.26 -23.32
N PHE A 172 4.00 -22.13 -23.56
CA PHE A 172 4.01 -23.51 -23.10
C PHE A 172 5.13 -24.34 -23.75
N SER A 173 5.33 -24.19 -25.06
CA SER A 173 6.42 -24.88 -25.77
C SER A 173 7.79 -24.45 -25.25
N TYR A 174 7.96 -23.17 -24.95
CA TYR A 174 9.16 -22.64 -24.31
C TYR A 174 9.34 -23.19 -22.89
N PHE A 175 8.29 -23.22 -22.08
CA PHE A 175 8.30 -23.82 -20.75
C PHE A 175 8.72 -25.29 -20.75
N VAL A 176 8.18 -26.09 -21.68
CA VAL A 176 8.51 -27.53 -21.80
C VAL A 176 9.97 -27.73 -22.22
N LYS A 177 10.47 -26.95 -23.18
CA LYS A 177 11.88 -27.02 -23.61
C LYS A 177 12.85 -26.77 -22.44
N GLN A 178 12.55 -25.78 -21.61
CA GLN A 178 13.35 -25.47 -20.42
C GLN A 178 13.36 -26.61 -19.38
N LYS A 179 12.36 -27.50 -19.40
CA LYS A 179 12.35 -28.71 -18.56
C LYS A 179 13.13 -29.89 -19.15
N THR A 180 13.26 -29.96 -20.47
CA THR A 180 13.92 -31.08 -21.17
C THR A 180 15.43 -30.88 -21.27
N ASP A 181 15.92 -29.64 -21.29
CA ASP A 181 17.35 -29.33 -21.23
C ASP A 181 17.89 -29.38 -19.78
N GLU A 182 17.93 -30.58 -19.20
CA GLU A 182 18.51 -30.85 -17.87
C GLU A 182 20.06 -30.82 -17.85
N ASN A 183 20.68 -30.12 -18.81
CA ASN A 183 22.14 -29.97 -18.97
C ASN A 183 22.59 -28.51 -19.12
N GLN A 184 21.83 -27.56 -18.57
CA GLN A 184 22.33 -26.22 -18.31
C GLN A 184 22.81 -26.11 -16.86
N PRO A 185 23.92 -25.38 -16.60
CA PRO A 185 24.44 -25.22 -15.26
C PRO A 185 23.29 -24.67 -14.41
N LYS A 186 23.07 -25.26 -13.23
CA LYS A 186 22.11 -24.80 -12.23
C LYS A 186 22.18 -23.28 -12.22
N ARG A 187 21.24 -22.58 -12.87
CA ARG A 187 21.25 -21.12 -12.87
C ARG A 187 21.18 -20.78 -11.41
N ASP A 188 22.24 -20.15 -10.94
CA ASP A 188 22.43 -19.84 -9.54
C ASP A 188 21.13 -19.26 -9.00
N THR A 189 20.36 -20.08 -8.30
CA THR A 189 19.14 -19.64 -7.62
C THR A 189 19.46 -18.51 -6.65
N LYS A 190 20.73 -18.39 -6.27
CA LYS A 190 21.37 -17.22 -5.64
C LYS A 190 20.87 -15.89 -6.23
N HIS A 191 20.77 -15.75 -7.55
CA HIS A 191 20.47 -14.46 -8.18
C HIS A 191 18.97 -14.11 -8.25
N CYS A 192 18.07 -15.09 -8.07
CA CYS A 192 16.63 -14.83 -7.86
C CYS A 192 16.25 -14.85 -6.36
N VAL A 193 17.16 -15.26 -5.48
CA VAL A 193 16.98 -15.25 -4.02
C VAL A 193 17.27 -13.87 -3.43
N ASP A 194 17.72 -12.89 -4.22
CA ASP A 194 17.94 -11.50 -3.76
C ASP A 194 16.65 -10.66 -3.55
N ALA A 195 15.49 -11.32 -3.47
CA ALA A 195 14.31 -10.77 -2.78
C ALA A 195 14.20 -11.28 -1.33
N ARG A 196 15.28 -11.81 -0.74
CA ARG A 196 15.36 -12.28 0.64
C ARG A 196 15.78 -11.18 1.62
N SER A 197 15.15 -10.00 1.56
CA SER A 197 15.33 -8.98 2.60
C SER A 197 14.06 -8.47 3.26
N SER A 198 12.87 -9.09 3.08
CA SER A 198 11.67 -8.51 3.75
C SER A 198 10.59 -9.45 4.28
N LEU A 199 10.64 -10.77 4.10
CA LEU A 199 9.59 -11.64 4.65
C LEU A 199 10.18 -12.96 5.16
N GLU A 200 10.74 -12.93 6.37
CA GLU A 200 10.88 -14.13 7.22
C GLU A 200 9.68 -14.16 8.18
N PRO A 201 9.12 -15.34 8.53
CA PRO A 201 7.99 -15.45 9.43
C PRO A 201 8.45 -15.25 10.88
N VAL A 202 7.90 -14.25 11.58
CA VAL A 202 8.18 -14.06 13.02
C VAL A 202 7.22 -14.94 13.81
N GLU A 203 7.72 -16.08 14.28
CA GLU A 203 7.07 -16.87 15.33
C GLU A 203 6.94 -16.02 16.60
N GLY A 204 5.73 -15.97 17.14
CA GLY A 204 5.40 -15.18 18.31
C GLY A 204 6.17 -15.66 19.54
N THR A 205 6.87 -14.74 20.20
CA THR A 205 7.28 -14.90 21.60
C THR A 205 6.91 -13.65 22.37
N SER A 206 6.01 -13.82 23.34
CA SER A 206 5.65 -12.86 24.36
C SER A 206 6.78 -12.70 25.38
N ALA A 207 7.28 -11.48 25.59
CA ALA A 207 8.06 -11.06 26.76
C ALA A 207 7.89 -9.55 26.93
N GLN A 208 7.07 -9.10 27.87
CA GLN A 208 7.44 -8.64 29.23
C GLN A 208 8.06 -7.24 29.30
N GLN A 209 7.37 -6.41 30.09
CA GLN A 209 7.73 -5.07 30.55
C GLN A 209 9.01 -5.05 31.40
N GLY A 210 9.72 -3.92 31.36
CA GLY A 210 10.80 -3.55 32.29
C GLY A 210 11.78 -2.61 31.60
N GLU A 211 11.64 -1.29 31.75
CA GLU A 211 12.31 -0.44 32.75
C GLU A 211 13.83 -0.27 32.61
N SER A 212 14.21 1.02 32.73
CA SER A 212 15.49 1.58 33.20
C SER A 212 16.65 1.75 32.22
N GLY A 213 17.11 3.01 32.10
CA GLY A 213 18.30 3.40 31.34
C GLY A 213 18.53 4.92 31.24
N GLN A 214 18.90 5.55 32.37
CA GLN A 214 19.54 6.87 32.56
C GLN A 214 20.56 7.29 31.47
N VAL A 215 21.00 8.54 31.22
CA VAL A 215 20.98 9.91 31.79
C VAL A 215 21.55 10.80 30.64
N VAL A 216 21.19 12.07 30.44
CA VAL A 216 22.03 13.27 30.75
C VAL A 216 21.14 14.51 30.84
N LYS A 217 21.18 15.19 31.99
CA LYS A 217 20.65 16.54 32.20
C LYS A 217 21.66 17.59 31.74
N SER A 218 21.20 18.61 31.03
CA SER A 218 21.63 20.01 31.19
C SER A 218 20.43 20.87 30.78
N GLY A 219 19.86 21.78 31.57
CA GLY A 219 20.51 22.79 32.39
C GLY A 219 20.40 24.12 31.65
N GLY A 220 19.38 24.93 31.94
CA GLY A 220 19.36 26.35 31.53
C GLY A 220 17.99 26.93 31.18
N LYS A 221 17.32 27.52 32.18
CA LYS A 221 16.26 28.52 31.98
C LYS A 221 16.83 29.70 31.20
N ARG A 222 16.47 29.87 29.93
CA ARG A 222 16.68 31.12 29.19
C ARG A 222 15.51 31.30 28.22
N GLY A 223 14.78 32.40 28.35
CA GLY A 223 13.60 32.69 27.54
C GLY A 223 13.84 32.47 26.05
N PHE A 224 13.05 31.59 25.46
CA PHE A 224 13.14 31.22 24.06
C PHE A 224 12.08 32.01 23.28
N GLY A 225 12.51 32.89 22.39
CA GLY A 225 11.62 33.48 21.40
C GLY A 225 11.37 32.47 20.31
N SER A 226 10.20 31.83 20.32
CA SER A 226 9.65 31.17 19.14
C SER A 226 8.92 32.23 18.31
N PHE A 227 9.01 32.11 16.98
CA PHE A 227 8.29 32.98 16.06
C PHE A 227 7.27 32.11 15.34
N ILE A 228 5.99 32.47 15.46
CA ILE A 228 4.89 31.82 14.77
C ILE A 228 4.67 32.51 13.43
N ARG A 229 4.63 31.74 12.33
CA ARG A 229 4.00 32.17 11.08
C ARG A 229 2.68 31.41 10.94
N THR A 230 1.58 32.13 10.75
CA THR A 230 0.26 31.52 10.58
C THR A 230 -0.13 31.62 9.13
N THR A 231 -0.23 30.49 8.44
CA THR A 231 -0.86 30.47 7.10
C THR A 231 -2.26 29.89 7.22
N THR A 232 -3.29 30.69 6.89
CA THR A 232 -4.68 30.26 6.74
C THR A 232 -5.29 30.85 5.45
N PRO A 233 -6.27 30.18 4.81
CA PRO A 233 -6.49 28.74 4.65
C PRO A 233 -6.20 28.29 3.19
N TYR A 234 -5.78 27.04 3.03
CA TYR A 234 -5.74 26.37 1.73
C TYR A 234 -7.18 26.11 1.27
N LYS A 235 -7.59 26.77 0.19
CA LYS A 235 -8.86 26.52 -0.51
C LYS A 235 -8.65 25.25 -1.32
N PRO A 236 -9.38 24.14 -1.09
CA PRO A 236 -9.29 23.01 -1.99
C PRO A 236 -9.75 23.48 -3.37
N LEU A 237 -8.83 23.49 -4.33
CA LEU A 237 -9.17 23.48 -5.74
C LEU A 237 -9.96 22.20 -5.98
N VAL A 238 -11.28 22.32 -5.98
CA VAL A 238 -12.13 21.34 -6.64
C VAL A 238 -11.93 21.58 -8.14
N GLU A 239 -10.81 21.08 -8.65
CA GLU A 239 -10.60 20.89 -10.06
C GLU A 239 -11.62 19.86 -10.51
N LYS A 240 -12.49 20.29 -11.43
CA LYS A 240 -13.48 19.46 -12.09
C LYS A 240 -12.77 18.25 -12.71
N ALA A 241 -13.03 17.06 -12.19
CA ALA A 241 -12.85 15.83 -12.93
C ALA A 241 -14.20 15.09 -12.86
N LEU A 242 -14.91 15.20 -14.00
CA LEU A 242 -16.01 14.39 -14.55
C LEU A 242 -16.80 13.48 -13.60
#